data_AF-A0A951KHK3-F1
#
_entry.id   AF-A0A951KHK3-F1
#
_cell.length_a   1.000
_cell.length_b   1.000
_cell.length_c   1.000
_cell.angle_alpha   90.00
_cell.angle_beta   90.00
_cell.angle_gamma   90.00
#
_symmetry.space_group_name_H-M   'P 1'
#
loop_
_entity.id
_entity.type
_entity.pdbx_description
1 polymer ?
#
loop_
_entity_poly.entity_id
_entity_poly.type
_entity_poly.pdbx_seq_one_letter_code
_entity_poly.pdbx_strand_id
1 'polypeptide(L)'
;MRGIDRVFGWLLVLGGVGHGAGSYQAFKSAPGSLLWALSASFAMWMLAAINLLRAERRGDRALSAISLAGCLIWFAFVLWFGRILGNFFDFRVWVNLAIAGVLAIFSARSLARAA
;
A
#
# COMPACT_ATOMS: atom_id res chain seq x y z
N MET A 1 18.30 2.37 7.13
CA MET A 1 16.85 2.39 6.88
C MET A 1 16.46 1.92 5.49
N ARG A 2 17.28 2.12 4.44
CA ARG A 2 16.99 1.66 3.07
C ARG A 2 16.54 0.20 2.97
N GLY A 3 17.19 -0.71 3.69
CA GLY A 3 16.79 -2.12 3.74
C GLY A 3 15.38 -2.32 4.30
N ILE A 4 15.07 -1.71 5.45
CA ILE A 4 13.74 -1.81 6.09
C ILE A 4 12.67 -1.20 5.17
N ASP A 5 12.93 -0.02 4.61
CA ASP A 5 12.02 0.66 3.68
C ASP A 5 11.67 -0.23 2.47
N ARG A 6 12.68 -0.88 1.87
CA ARG A 6 12.49 -1.85 0.79
C ARG A 6 11.69 -3.07 1.22
N VAL A 7 11.93 -3.60 2.42
CA VAL A 7 11.14 -4.73 2.95
C VAL A 7 9.66 -4.36 2.97
N PHE A 8 9.30 -3.19 3.49
CA PHE A 8 7.91 -2.74 3.50
C PHE A 8 7.34 -2.49 2.10
N GLY A 9 8.15 -2.00 1.16
CA GLY A 9 7.76 -1.91 -0.25
C GLY A 9 7.46 -3.29 -0.86
N TRP A 10 8.29 -4.30 -0.61
CA TRP A 10 8.06 -5.67 -1.06
C TRP A 10 6.88 -6.34 -0.34
N LEU A 11 6.63 -6.02 0.93
CA LEU A 11 5.42 -6.49 1.62
C LEU A 11 4.14 -5.95 0.96
N LEU A 12 4.13 -4.72 0.44
CA LEU A 12 3.01 -4.25 -0.40
C LEU A 12 2.87 -5.06 -1.69
N VAL A 13 3.98 -5.42 -2.35
CA VAL A 13 3.94 -6.27 -3.55
C VAL A 13 3.26 -7.61 -3.24
N LEU A 14 3.70 -8.28 -2.18
CA LEU A 14 3.12 -9.54 -1.72
C LEU A 14 1.66 -9.37 -1.30
N GLY A 15 1.32 -8.26 -0.65
CA GLY A 15 -0.06 -7.90 -0.32
C GLY A 15 -0.94 -7.79 -1.56
N GLY A 16 -0.46 -7.15 -2.63
CA GLY A 16 -1.18 -7.03 -3.90
C GLY A 16 -1.42 -8.39 -4.59
N VAL A 17 -0.42 -9.29 -4.52
CA VAL A 17 -0.55 -10.68 -5.00
C VAL A 17 -1.58 -11.45 -4.19
N GLY A 18 -1.49 -11.41 -2.85
CA GLY A 18 -2.43 -12.06 -1.96
C GLY A 18 -3.87 -11.54 -2.14
N HIS A 19 -4.02 -10.23 -2.25
CA HIS A 19 -5.30 -9.60 -2.57
C HIS A 19 -5.84 -10.05 -3.92
N GLY A 20 -5.00 -10.15 -4.95
CA GLY A 20 -5.40 -10.57 -6.30
C GLY A 20 -5.84 -12.03 -6.33
N ALA A 21 -5.08 -12.92 -5.69
CA ALA A 21 -5.42 -14.33 -5.56
C ALA A 21 -6.73 -14.52 -4.78
N GLY A 22 -6.90 -13.85 -3.65
CA GLY A 22 -8.14 -13.88 -2.87
C GLY A 22 -9.34 -13.32 -3.64
N SER A 23 -9.15 -12.21 -4.36
CA SER A 23 -10.18 -11.61 -5.20
C SER A 23 -10.62 -12.54 -6.33
N TYR A 24 -9.67 -13.20 -6.98
CA TYR A 24 -9.98 -14.20 -8.01
C TYR A 24 -10.78 -15.35 -7.44
N GLN A 25 -10.37 -15.91 -6.30
CA GLN A 25 -11.11 -17.00 -5.66
C GLN A 25 -12.54 -16.60 -5.27
N ALA A 26 -12.72 -15.37 -4.78
CA ALA A 26 -14.02 -14.85 -4.32
C ALA A 26 -14.95 -14.44 -5.48
N PHE A 27 -14.42 -13.85 -6.54
CA PHE A 27 -15.22 -13.16 -7.57
C PHE A 27 -15.06 -13.74 -8.99
N LYS A 28 -14.40 -14.88 -9.19
CA LYS A 28 -14.24 -15.50 -10.53
C LYS A 28 -15.53 -15.73 -11.31
N SER A 29 -16.68 -15.86 -10.63
CA SER A 29 -18.01 -15.99 -11.25
C SER A 29 -18.74 -14.66 -11.44
N ALA A 30 -18.17 -13.54 -11.00
CA ALA A 30 -18.74 -12.19 -11.06
C ALA A 30 -17.72 -11.23 -11.70
N PRO A 31 -17.56 -11.23 -13.04
CA PRO A 31 -16.44 -10.57 -13.71
C PRO A 31 -16.37 -9.05 -13.46
N GLY A 32 -17.52 -8.38 -13.32
CA GLY A 32 -17.54 -6.96 -12.95
C GLY A 32 -16.94 -6.69 -11.57
N SER A 33 -17.36 -7.46 -10.56
CA SER A 33 -16.80 -7.36 -9.20
C SER A 33 -15.33 -7.75 -9.15
N LEU A 34 -14.94 -8.77 -9.91
CA LEU A 34 -13.54 -9.18 -10.02
C LEU A 34 -12.67 -8.06 -10.59
N LEU A 35 -13.10 -7.39 -11.66
CA LEU A 35 -12.36 -6.27 -12.24
C LEU A 35 -12.16 -5.14 -11.22
N TRP A 36 -13.22 -4.76 -10.50
CA TRP A 36 -13.13 -3.75 -9.45
C TRP A 36 -12.19 -4.16 -8.31
N ALA A 37 -12.23 -5.42 -7.89
CA ALA A 37 -11.32 -5.94 -6.87
C ALA A 37 -9.86 -5.93 -7.36
N LEU A 38 -9.59 -6.34 -8.60
CA LEU A 38 -8.23 -6.35 -9.16
C LEU A 38 -7.63 -4.95 -9.31
N SER A 39 -8.46 -3.90 -9.46
CA SER A 39 -7.98 -2.50 -9.41
C SER A 39 -7.30 -2.15 -8.09
N ALA A 40 -7.73 -2.74 -6.97
CA ALA A 40 -7.07 -2.56 -5.68
C ALA A 40 -5.69 -3.23 -5.66
N SER A 41 -5.54 -4.43 -6.24
CA SER A 41 -4.23 -5.08 -6.41
C SER A 41 -3.29 -4.26 -7.27
N PHE A 42 -3.79 -3.69 -8.37
CA PHE A 42 -3.02 -2.77 -9.22
C PHE A 42 -2.56 -1.53 -8.44
N ALA A 43 -3.45 -0.91 -7.66
CA ALA A 43 -3.12 0.24 -6.82
C ALA A 43 -2.04 -0.10 -5.77
N MET A 44 -2.12 -1.27 -5.13
CA MET A 44 -1.07 -1.76 -4.22
C MET A 44 0.29 -1.87 -4.90
N TRP A 45 0.33 -2.42 -6.12
CA TRP A 45 1.58 -2.56 -6.87
C TRP A 45 2.15 -1.23 -7.33
N MET A 46 1.32 -0.28 -7.74
CA MET A 46 1.77 1.07 -8.06
C MET A 46 2.33 1.78 -6.82
N LEU A 47 1.64 1.68 -5.68
CA LEU A 47 2.12 2.26 -4.43
C LEU A 47 3.43 1.60 -3.95
N ALA A 48 3.56 0.28 -4.13
CA ALA A 48 4.79 -0.45 -3.86
C ALA A 48 5.94 0.01 -4.75
N ALA A 49 5.72 0.12 -6.06
CA ALA A 49 6.73 0.57 -7.02
C ALA A 49 7.23 1.98 -6.69
N ILE A 50 6.31 2.91 -6.39
CA ILE A 50 6.65 4.28 -5.98
C ILE A 50 7.51 4.27 -4.71
N ASN A 51 7.15 3.48 -3.70
CA ASN A 51 7.93 3.39 -2.45
C ASN A 51 9.30 2.74 -2.65
N LEU A 52 9.38 1.69 -3.46
CA LEU A 52 10.65 1.04 -3.81
C LEU A 52 11.57 2.00 -4.57
N LEU A 53 11.05 2.76 -5.54
CA LEU A 53 11.80 3.80 -6.23
C LEU A 53 12.27 4.90 -5.28
N ARG A 54 11.39 5.35 -4.36
CA ARG A 54 11.72 6.35 -3.35
C ARG A 54 12.87 5.88 -2.46
N ALA A 55 12.87 4.61 -2.05
CA ALA A 55 13.92 4.06 -1.19
C ALA A 55 15.31 4.14 -1.83
N GLU A 56 15.38 4.15 -3.18
CA GLU A 56 16.62 4.20 -3.95
C GLU A 56 17.02 5.64 -4.33
N ARG A 57 16.05 6.52 -4.60
CA ARG A 57 16.26 7.90 -5.07
C ARG A 57 16.21 8.91 -3.93
N ARG A 58 17.28 8.97 -3.13
CA ARG A 58 17.38 9.92 -2.01
C ARG A 58 17.39 11.37 -2.52
N GLY A 59 16.72 12.26 -1.80
CA GLY A 59 16.64 13.69 -2.13
C GLY A 59 15.54 14.07 -3.13
N ASP A 60 14.87 13.08 -3.74
CA ASP A 60 13.74 13.33 -4.63
C ASP A 60 12.48 13.71 -3.82
N ARG A 61 12.25 15.02 -3.67
CA ARG A 61 11.14 15.58 -2.89
C ARG A 61 9.78 15.22 -3.49
N ALA A 62 9.65 15.33 -4.80
CA ALA A 62 8.40 15.04 -5.49
C ALA A 62 8.01 13.57 -5.30
N LEU A 63 8.97 12.66 -5.49
CA LEU A 63 8.74 11.23 -5.26
C LEU A 63 8.41 10.93 -3.79
N SER A 64 9.06 11.62 -2.84
CA SER A 64 8.76 11.49 -1.41
C SER A 64 7.35 11.97 -1.05
N ALA A 65 6.89 13.08 -1.64
CA ALA A 65 5.55 13.61 -1.43
C ALA A 65 4.46 12.71 -2.03
N ILE A 66 4.65 12.23 -3.27
CA ILE A 66 3.72 11.31 -3.93
C ILE A 66 3.61 10.00 -3.14
N SER A 67 4.75 9.47 -2.70
CA SER A 67 4.81 8.25 -1.89
C SER A 67 4.09 8.44 -0.55
N LEU A 68 4.29 9.58 0.13
CA LEU A 68 3.57 9.91 1.38
C LEU A 68 2.06 9.99 1.15
N ALA A 69 1.63 10.77 0.15
CA ALA A 69 0.21 10.93 -0.18
C ALA A 69 -0.46 9.59 -0.52
N GLY A 70 0.20 8.77 -1.35
CA GLY A 70 -0.29 7.43 -1.69
C GLY A 70 -0.43 6.52 -0.47
N CYS A 71 0.53 6.53 0.46
CA CYS A 71 0.45 5.76 1.70
C CYS A 71 -0.70 6.22 2.61
N LEU A 72 -0.93 7.53 2.73
CA LEU A 72 -2.03 8.07 3.53
C LEU A 72 -3.40 7.74 2.93
N ILE A 73 -3.53 7.85 1.60
CA ILE A 73 -4.77 7.47 0.88
C ILE A 73 -5.04 5.98 1.06
N TRP A 74 -4.02 5.13 0.89
CA TRP A 74 -4.17 3.69 1.11
C TRP A 74 -4.55 3.37 2.56
N PHE A 75 -3.93 4.04 3.53
CA PHE A 75 -4.28 3.91 4.95
C PHE A 75 -5.77 4.23 5.19
N ALA A 76 -6.28 5.32 4.61
CA ALA A 76 -7.69 5.68 4.69
C ALA A 76 -8.62 4.64 4.05
N PHE A 77 -8.26 4.10 2.88
CA PHE A 77 -9.02 3.01 2.24
C PHE A 77 -9.05 1.74 3.09
N VAL A 78 -7.95 1.39 3.77
CA VAL A 78 -7.90 0.22 4.64
C VAL A 78 -8.77 0.41 5.89
N LEU A 79 -8.80 1.61 6.47
CA LEU A 79 -9.75 1.94 7.54
C LEU A 79 -11.20 1.83 7.06
N TRP A 80 -11.49 2.35 5.87
CA TRP A 80 -12.82 2.25 5.29
C TRP A 80 -13.21 0.79 5.01
N PHE A 81 -12.28 -0.03 4.52
CA PHE A 81 -12.46 -1.46 4.36
C PHE A 81 -12.79 -2.15 5.69
N GLY A 82 -12.07 -1.86 6.77
CA GLY A 82 -12.37 -2.37 8.11
C GLY A 82 -13.78 -1.99 8.58
N ARG A 83 -14.23 -0.77 8.26
CA ARG A 83 -15.60 -0.32 8.56
C ARG A 83 -16.68 -1.05 7.76
N ILE A 84 -16.43 -1.34 6.48
CA ILE A 84 -17.33 -2.10 5.60
C ILE A 84 -17.42 -3.56 6.06
N LEU A 85 -16.29 -4.14 6.44
CA LEU A 85 -16.21 -5.51 6.95
C LEU A 85 -16.91 -5.66 8.32
N GLY A 86 -17.03 -4.57 9.08
CA GLY A 86 -17.56 -4.60 10.45
C GLY A 86 -16.58 -5.17 11.48
N ASN A 87 -15.32 -5.37 11.09
CA ASN A 87 -14.27 -5.93 11.94
C ASN A 87 -12.93 -5.21 11.71
N PHE A 88 -12.60 -4.26 12.57
CA PHE A 88 -11.29 -3.58 12.54
C PHE A 88 -10.15 -4.47 13.04
N PHE A 89 -10.43 -5.56 13.74
CA PHE A 89 -9.42 -6.52 14.22
C PHE A 89 -9.09 -7.62 13.20
N ASP A 90 -9.64 -7.53 11.98
CA ASP A 90 -9.24 -8.40 10.89
C ASP A 90 -7.75 -8.23 10.57
N PHE A 91 -7.03 -9.34 10.47
CA PHE A 91 -5.60 -9.39 10.19
C PHE A 91 -5.22 -8.58 8.94
N ARG A 92 -6.06 -8.59 7.89
CA ARG A 92 -5.82 -7.87 6.64
C ARG A 92 -5.81 -6.36 6.84
N VAL A 93 -6.66 -5.86 7.73
CA VAL A 93 -6.73 -4.44 8.09
C VAL A 93 -5.43 -4.04 8.78
N TRP A 94 -5.08 -4.72 9.86
CA TRP A 94 -3.90 -4.35 10.66
C TRP A 94 -2.58 -4.46 9.89
N VAL A 95 -2.38 -5.51 9.10
CA VAL A 95 -1.17 -5.66 8.30
C VAL A 95 -1.03 -4.52 7.29
N ASN A 96 -2.10 -4.16 6.59
CA ASN A 96 -2.03 -3.07 5.60
C ASN A 96 -1.87 -1.69 6.27
N LEU A 97 -2.51 -1.45 7.43
CA LEU A 97 -2.30 -0.22 8.19
C LEU A 97 -0.86 -0.09 8.68
N ALA A 98 -0.28 -1.17 9.20
CA ALA A 98 1.11 -1.18 9.65
C ALA A 98 2.07 -0.90 8.50
N ILE A 99 1.86 -1.55 7.35
CA ILE A 99 2.72 -1.36 6.17
C ILE A 99 2.61 0.06 5.64
N ALA A 100 1.40 0.55 5.41
CA ALA A 100 1.16 1.91 4.90
C ALA A 100 1.66 2.98 5.87
N GLY A 101 1.46 2.79 7.18
CA GLY A 101 1.93 3.70 8.22
C GLY A 101 3.46 3.80 8.27
N VAL A 102 4.16 2.67 8.25
CA VAL A 102 5.64 2.66 8.24
C VAL A 102 6.20 3.33 6.99
N LEU A 103 5.63 3.02 5.82
CA LEU A 103 6.04 3.66 4.57
C LEU A 103 5.75 5.16 4.56
N ALA A 104 4.58 5.60 5.08
CA ALA A 104 4.27 7.01 5.24
C ALA A 104 5.30 7.71 6.14
N ILE A 105 5.69 7.09 7.26
CA ILE A 105 6.75 7.63 8.14
C ILE A 105 8.07 7.78 7.39
N PHE A 106 8.49 6.78 6.61
CA PHE A 106 9.72 6.88 5.82
C PHE A 106 9.64 7.96 4.74
N SER A 107 8.49 8.10 4.08
CA SER A 107 8.25 9.15 3.08
C SER A 107 8.28 10.55 3.70
N ALA A 108 7.64 10.75 4.85
CA ALA A 108 7.67 12.02 5.59
C ALA A 108 9.10 12.38 6.04
N ARG A 109 9.85 11.39 6.54
CA ARG A 109 11.26 11.60 6.94
C ARG A 109 12.16 11.91 5.75
N SER A 110 11.90 11.29 4.60
CA SER A 110 12.62 11.58 3.34
C SER A 110 12.36 13.02 2.90
N LEU A 111 11.11 13.47 2.97
CA LEU A 111 10.71 14.83 2.62
C LEU A 111 11.33 15.88 3.56
N ALA A 112 11.30 15.63 4.88
CA ALA A 112 11.86 16.55 5.87
C ALA A 112 13.39 16.70 5.78
N ARG A 113 14.10 15.68 5.27
CA ARG A 113 15.56 15.70 5.08
C ARG A 113 16.00 16.31 3.76
N ALA A 114 15.07 16.57 2.86
CA ALA A 114 15.32 17.20 1.57
C ALA A 114 14.94 18.69 1.56
N ALA A 115 14.56 19.23 2.73
CA ALA A 115 14.41 20.66 3.01
C ALA A 115 15.71 21.18 3.66
#